data_AF-A0A392MSI6-F1
#
_entry.id   AF-A0A392MSI6-F1
#
_cell.length_a   1.000
_cell.length_b   1.000
_cell.length_c   1.000
_cell.angle_alpha   90.00
_cell.angle_beta   90.00
_cell.angle_gamma   90.00
#
_symmetry.space_group_name_H-M   'P 1'
#
loop_
_entity.id
_entity.type
_entity.pdbx_description
1 polymer ?
#
loop_
_entity_poly.entity_id
_entity_poly.type
_entity_poly.pdbx_seq_one_letter_code
_entity_poly.pdbx_strand_id
1 'polypeptide(L)'
;VLQLRQGTASGGLTIKELNDLLDQLSSSENRGEKTLVLSTLIQKTNAQEMKWIIMIILKDLKLGFSEKSIFHEFHPDAEDLFNVTCDLKLVCEKLRDRNQRHKRQAKFEY
;
A
#
# COMPACT_ATOMS: atom_id res chain seq x y z
N VAL A 1 1.79 23.31 -9.26
CA VAL A 1 1.60 22.57 -10.54
C VAL A 1 0.51 21.50 -10.42
N LEU A 2 0.59 20.55 -9.47
CA LEU A 2 -0.46 19.52 -9.30
C LEU A 2 -1.83 20.10 -8.91
N GLN A 3 -1.88 21.10 -8.03
CA GLN A 3 -3.12 21.79 -7.65
C GLN A 3 -3.88 22.46 -8.81
N LEU A 4 -3.18 22.82 -9.90
CA LEU A 4 -3.81 23.46 -11.06
C LEU A 4 -4.39 22.45 -12.06
N ARG A 5 -4.05 21.16 -11.94
CA ARG A 5 -4.45 20.11 -12.87
C ARG A 5 -5.54 19.18 -12.33
N GLN A 6 -5.96 19.36 -11.08
CA GLN A 6 -6.86 18.46 -10.39
C GLN A 6 -8.12 19.18 -9.91
N GLY A 7 -9.26 18.51 -10.02
CA GLY A 7 -10.54 19.00 -9.51
C GLY A 7 -10.53 19.15 -7.98
N THR A 8 -11.40 20.00 -7.47
CA THR A 8 -11.59 20.22 -6.03
C THR A 8 -12.34 19.09 -5.33
N ALA A 9 -13.06 18.25 -6.09
CA ALA A 9 -13.80 17.09 -5.60
C ALA A 9 -13.06 15.78 -5.91
N SER A 10 -13.13 14.82 -4.98
CA SER A 10 -12.69 13.43 -5.22
C SER A 10 -13.52 12.80 -6.34
N GLY A 11 -12.88 12.05 -7.23
CA GLY A 11 -13.55 11.26 -8.27
C GLY A 11 -14.16 9.95 -7.76
N GLY A 12 -14.10 9.67 -6.45
CA GLY A 12 -14.69 8.48 -5.84
C GLY A 12 -13.93 7.18 -6.11
N LEU A 13 -12.62 7.27 -6.41
CA LEU A 13 -11.78 6.11 -6.67
C LEU A 13 -11.65 5.23 -5.42
N THR A 14 -12.05 3.97 -5.52
CA THR A 14 -11.93 3.01 -4.41
C THR A 14 -10.49 2.48 -4.28
N ILE A 15 -10.12 1.96 -3.10
CA ILE A 15 -8.80 1.35 -2.88
C ILE A 15 -8.56 0.17 -3.84
N LYS A 16 -9.61 -0.62 -4.13
CA LYS A 16 -9.52 -1.74 -5.08
C LYS A 16 -9.18 -1.24 -6.48
N GLU A 17 -9.92 -0.26 -7.00
CA GLU A 17 -9.65 0.30 -8.33
C GLU A 17 -8.27 0.96 -8.41
N LEU A 18 -7.83 1.62 -7.33
CA LEU A 18 -6.46 2.16 -7.27
C LEU A 18 -5.42 1.04 -7.37
N ASN A 19 -5.57 -0.05 -6.61
CA ASN A 19 -4.66 -1.20 -6.70
C ASN A 19 -4.67 -1.82 -8.09
N ASP A 20 -5.84 -2.01 -8.71
CA ASP A 20 -5.95 -2.54 -10.07
C ASP A 20 -5.18 -1.64 -11.09
N LEU A 21 -5.26 -0.31 -10.95
CA LEU A 21 -4.48 0.62 -11.77
C LEU A 21 -2.98 0.57 -11.47
N LEU A 22 -2.57 0.38 -10.22
CA LEU A 22 -1.16 0.22 -9.85
C LEU A 22 -0.58 -1.10 -10.38
N ASP A 23 -1.36 -2.18 -10.35
CA ASP A 23 -1.00 -3.47 -10.94
C ASP A 23 -0.81 -3.32 -12.46
N GLN A 24 -1.72 -2.63 -13.15
CA GLN A 24 -1.58 -2.29 -14.56
C GLN A 24 -0.32 -1.44 -14.82
N LEU A 25 -0.07 -0.41 -14.00
CA LEU A 25 1.12 0.43 -14.12
C LEU A 25 2.42 -0.38 -13.99
N SER A 26 2.43 -1.35 -13.08
CA SER A 26 3.60 -2.20 -12.80
C SER A 26 3.85 -3.25 -13.88
N SER A 27 2.80 -3.78 -14.49
CA SER A 27 2.86 -4.83 -15.52
C SER A 27 3.07 -4.29 -16.93
N SER A 28 2.71 -3.03 -17.21
CA SER A 28 2.97 -2.39 -18.49
C SER A 28 4.48 -2.27 -18.79
N GLU A 29 4.90 -2.73 -19.97
CA GLU A 29 6.30 -2.64 -20.41
C GLU A 29 6.58 -1.34 -21.18
N ASN A 30 5.57 -0.82 -21.90
CA ASN A 30 5.74 0.36 -22.73
C ASN A 30 5.40 1.67 -22.00
N ARG A 31 6.06 2.75 -22.40
CA ARG A 31 5.88 4.09 -21.80
C ARG A 31 4.49 4.68 -22.09
N GLY A 32 3.88 4.32 -23.21
CA GLY A 32 2.57 4.83 -23.62
C GLY A 32 1.47 4.42 -22.64
N GLU A 33 1.39 3.12 -22.34
CA GLU A 33 0.45 2.56 -21.37
C GLU A 33 0.64 3.14 -19.97
N LYS A 34 1.90 3.22 -19.50
CA LYS A 34 2.18 3.87 -18.20
C LYS A 34 1.68 5.30 -18.16
N THR A 35 1.81 6.04 -19.27
CA THR A 35 1.30 7.40 -19.39
C THR A 35 -0.23 7.45 -19.34
N LEU A 36 -0.90 6.49 -19.98
CA LEU A 36 -2.37 6.39 -19.94
C LEU A 36 -2.88 6.09 -18.53
N VAL A 37 -2.25 5.16 -17.81
CA VAL A 37 -2.62 4.83 -16.43
C VAL A 37 -2.42 6.05 -15.51
N LEU A 38 -1.27 6.72 -15.60
CA LEU A 38 -1.02 7.95 -14.82
C LEU A 38 -2.00 9.07 -15.17
N SER A 39 -2.35 9.24 -16.45
CA SER A 39 -3.38 10.20 -16.87
C SER A 39 -4.74 9.88 -16.26
N THR A 40 -5.10 8.60 -16.19
CA THR A 40 -6.36 8.14 -15.59
C THR A 40 -6.39 8.44 -14.10
N LEU A 41 -5.29 8.18 -13.37
CA LEU A 41 -5.17 8.52 -11.95
C LEU A 41 -5.32 10.02 -11.70
N ILE A 42 -4.69 10.87 -12.53
CA ILE A 42 -4.79 12.33 -12.42
C ILE A 42 -6.24 12.81 -12.61
N GLN A 43 -6.98 12.20 -13.55
CA GLN A 43 -8.37 12.60 -13.85
C GLN A 43 -9.37 12.11 -12.80
N LYS A 44 -9.14 10.95 -12.17
CA LYS A 44 -10.06 10.34 -11.19
C LYS A 44 -9.80 10.76 -9.75
N THR A 45 -8.80 11.61 -9.47
CA THR A 45 -8.40 11.97 -8.10
C THR A 45 -8.19 13.47 -7.91
N ASN A 46 -8.37 13.92 -6.68
CA ASN A 46 -8.05 15.29 -6.28
C ASN A 46 -6.56 15.45 -5.91
N ALA A 47 -6.16 16.69 -5.61
CA ALA A 47 -4.78 17.06 -5.27
C ALA A 47 -4.16 16.26 -4.13
N GLN A 48 -4.93 15.95 -3.10
CA GLN A 48 -4.47 15.25 -1.91
C GLN A 48 -4.32 13.76 -2.17
N GLU A 49 -5.31 13.15 -2.82
CA GLU A 49 -5.28 11.73 -3.22
C GLU A 49 -4.10 11.43 -4.13
N MET A 50 -3.90 12.25 -5.18
CA MET A 50 -2.78 12.05 -6.10
C MET A 50 -1.42 12.22 -5.44
N LYS A 51 -1.29 13.14 -4.47
CA LYS A 51 -0.06 13.27 -3.68
C LYS A 51 0.27 11.95 -2.96
N TRP A 52 -0.72 11.33 -2.32
CA TRP A 52 -0.53 10.03 -1.67
C TRP A 52 -0.23 8.91 -2.66
N ILE A 53 -0.91 8.88 -3.81
CA ILE A 53 -0.65 7.90 -4.88
C ILE A 53 0.78 8.00 -5.40
N ILE A 54 1.29 9.22 -5.62
CA ILE A 54 2.69 9.43 -6.02
C ILE A 54 3.64 8.89 -4.96
N MET A 55 3.37 9.14 -3.68
CA MET A 55 4.19 8.61 -2.58
C MET A 55 4.19 7.08 -2.54
N ILE A 56 3.03 6.44 -2.81
CA ILE A 56 2.91 4.98 -2.93
C ILE A 56 3.74 4.45 -4.10
N ILE A 57 3.65 5.08 -5.28
CA ILE A 57 4.41 4.69 -6.48
C ILE A 57 5.92 4.81 -6.23
N LEU A 58 6.35 5.88 -5.56
CA LEU A 58 7.75 6.10 -5.19
C LEU A 58 8.21 5.22 -4.02
N LYS A 59 7.28 4.53 -3.35
CA LYS A 59 7.52 3.74 -2.13
C LYS A 59 8.15 4.55 -0.99
N ASP A 60 7.79 5.83 -0.89
CA ASP A 60 8.24 6.76 0.16
C ASP A 60 7.07 7.62 0.64
N LEU A 61 6.43 7.20 1.74
CA LEU A 61 5.24 7.85 2.30
C LEU A 61 5.57 9.04 3.23
N LYS A 62 6.84 9.20 3.65
CA LYS A 62 7.30 10.30 4.53
C LYS A 62 6.44 10.49 5.80
N LEU A 63 6.01 9.37 6.39
CA LEU A 63 5.08 9.37 7.51
C LEU A 63 5.71 9.72 8.87
N GLY A 64 7.04 9.70 8.97
CA GLY A 64 7.76 10.02 10.21
C GLY A 64 7.71 8.91 11.27
N PHE A 65 7.18 7.73 10.92
CA PHE A 65 7.19 6.53 11.75
C PHE A 65 7.75 5.33 10.98
N SER A 66 8.25 4.34 11.72
CA SER A 66 8.86 3.14 11.16
C SER A 66 7.83 2.09 10.76
N GLU A 67 8.19 1.22 9.82
CA GLU A 67 7.37 0.04 9.44
C GLU A 67 7.05 -0.84 10.66
N LYS A 68 8.00 -0.99 11.58
CA LYS A 68 7.83 -1.68 12.85
C LYS A 68 6.67 -1.10 13.68
N SER A 69 6.56 0.22 13.75
CA SER A 69 5.45 0.89 14.45
C SER A 69 4.10 0.54 13.82
N ILE A 70 4.03 0.49 12.48
CA ILE A 70 2.81 0.12 11.75
C ILE A 70 2.43 -1.33 12.03
N PHE A 71 3.40 -2.25 11.97
CA PHE A 71 3.16 -3.66 12.29
C PHE A 71 2.64 -3.85 13.71
N HIS A 72 3.25 -3.19 14.69
CA HIS A 72 2.84 -3.32 16.09
C HIS A 72 1.43 -2.77 16.36
N GLU A 73 1.06 -1.67 15.70
CA GLU A 73 -0.30 -1.14 15.77
C GLU A 73 -1.33 -2.06 15.09
N PHE A 74 -0.96 -2.72 14.00
CA PHE A 74 -1.81 -3.69 13.32
C PHE A 74 -2.02 -4.95 14.19
N HIS A 75 -0.93 -5.63 14.57
CA HIS A 75 -0.96 -6.81 15.41
C HIS A 75 0.40 -7.04 16.09
N PRO A 76 0.47 -7.38 17.40
CA PRO A 76 1.74 -7.56 18.12
C PRO A 76 2.71 -8.55 17.48
N ASP A 77 2.19 -9.60 16.83
CA ASP A 77 2.98 -10.65 16.17
C ASP A 77 3.23 -10.39 14.65
N ALA A 78 2.83 -9.24 14.10
CA ALA A 78 2.90 -8.99 12.64
C ALA A 78 4.33 -8.82 12.13
N GLU A 79 5.18 -8.08 12.86
CA GLU A 79 6.58 -7.89 12.50
C GLU A 79 7.33 -9.23 12.48
N ASP A 80 7.15 -10.05 13.53
CA ASP A 80 7.77 -11.38 13.65
C ASP A 80 7.33 -12.29 12.48
N LEU A 81 6.04 -12.31 12.13
CA LEU A 81 5.54 -13.12 11.03
C LEU A 81 6.08 -12.63 9.68
N PHE A 82 6.08 -11.32 9.44
CA PHE A 82 6.59 -10.74 8.20
C PHE A 82 8.08 -11.01 8.00
N ASN A 83 8.90 -10.90 9.06
CA ASN A 83 10.34 -11.16 8.99
C ASN A 83 10.70 -12.59 8.58
N VAL A 84 9.80 -13.56 8.80
CA VAL A 84 10.00 -14.97 8.41
C VAL A 84 9.43 -15.26 7.02
N THR A 85 8.32 -14.62 6.64
CA THR A 85 7.60 -14.97 5.40
C THR A 85 7.89 -14.04 4.23
N CYS A 86 8.29 -12.79 4.50
CA CYS A 86 8.34 -11.69 3.54
C CYS A 86 7.01 -11.51 2.76
N ASP A 87 5.88 -11.91 3.35
CA ASP A 87 4.56 -11.92 2.70
C ASP A 87 3.54 -11.11 3.54
N LEU A 88 3.29 -9.88 3.09
CA LEU A 88 2.38 -8.97 3.76
C LEU A 88 0.91 -9.42 3.65
N LYS A 89 0.53 -10.09 2.56
CA LYS A 89 -0.84 -10.60 2.37
C LYS A 89 -1.13 -11.69 3.39
N LEU A 90 -0.19 -12.64 3.52
CA LEU A 90 -0.28 -13.72 4.51
C LEU A 90 -0.38 -13.17 5.94
N VAL A 91 0.38 -12.13 6.27
CA VAL A 91 0.32 -11.45 7.58
C VAL A 91 -1.07 -10.88 7.82
N CYS A 92 -1.61 -10.12 6.86
CA CYS A 92 -2.95 -9.52 6.96
C CYS A 92 -4.07 -10.57 7.07
N GLU A 93 -3.97 -11.68 6.35
CA GLU A 93 -4.96 -12.76 6.37
C GLU A 93 -4.91 -13.56 7.68
N LYS A 94 -3.71 -13.90 8.18
CA LYS A 94 -3.55 -14.68 9.42
C LYS A 94 -3.83 -13.88 10.68
N LEU A 95 -3.44 -12.60 10.72
CA LEU A 95 -3.47 -11.76 11.91
C LEU A 95 -4.63 -10.76 11.90
N ARG A 96 -5.74 -11.11 11.22
CA ARG A 96 -6.91 -10.23 11.06
C ARG A 96 -7.56 -9.85 12.40
N ASP A 97 -7.53 -10.73 13.40
CA ASP A 97 -7.97 -10.44 14.77
C ASP A 97 -6.77 -10.08 15.64
N ARG A 98 -6.69 -8.80 16.04
CA ARG A 98 -5.63 -8.26 16.90
C ARG A 98 -5.51 -8.97 18.25
N ASN A 99 -6.61 -9.52 18.77
CA ASN A 99 -6.65 -10.15 20.08
C ASN A 99 -6.24 -11.62 20.05
N GLN A 100 -6.26 -12.25 18.88
CA GLN A 100 -5.92 -13.65 18.71
C GLN A 100 -4.42 -13.80 18.42
N ARG A 101 -3.64 -14.00 19.48
CA ARG A 101 -2.20 -14.27 19.37
C ARG A 101 -1.96 -15.62 18.72
N HIS A 102 -1.08 -15.65 17.72
CA HIS A 102 -0.64 -16.90 17.12
C HIS A 102 0.59 -17.37 17.89
N LYS A 103 0.50 -18.55 18.52
CA LYS A 103 1.63 -19.12 19.28
C LYS A 103 2.86 -19.14 18.38
N ARG A 104 3.98 -18.61 18.89
CA ARG A 104 5.31 -18.84 18.29
C ARG A 104 5.43 -20.33 17.99
N GLN A 105 5.65 -20.66 16.73
CA GLN A 105 6.17 -21.97 16.39
C GLN A 105 7.60 -21.97 16.91
N ALA A 106 7.75 -22.35 18.18
CA ALA A 106 9.03 -22.61 18.80
C ALA A 106 9.69 -23.74 18.00
N LYS A 107 10.60 -23.37 17.11
CA LYS A 107 11.63 -24.24 16.53
C LYS A 107 12.86 -23.32 16.50
N PHE A 108 13.96 -23.59 17.19
CA PHE A 108 14.59 -24.87 17.49
C PHE A 108 15.30 -24.78 18.85
N GLU A 109 15.02 -25.70 19.77
CA GLU A 109 16.00 -26.10 20.80
C GLU A 109 17.03 -27.02 20.12
N TYR A 110 18.28 -26.86 20.54
CA TYR A 110 19.52 -27.42 19.97
C TYR A 110 19.54 -28.94 19.78
#